data_AF-A0A350JHF9-F1
#
_entry.id   AF-A0A350JHF9-F1
#
_cell.length_a   1.000
_cell.length_b   1.000
_cell.length_c   1.000
_cell.angle_alpha   90.00
_cell.angle_beta   90.00
_cell.angle_gamma   90.00
#
_symmetry.space_group_name_H-M   'P 1'
#
loop_
_entity.id
_entity.type
_entity.pdbx_description
1 polymer ?
#
loop_
_entity_poly.entity_id
_entity_poly.type
_entity_poly.pdbx_seq_one_letter_code
_entity_poly.pdbx_strand_id
1 'polypeptide(L)'
;MSDLKDQLNRVYVAIGDKNNLIDRGVMEKGGLLRSKDINENTDYSEFDQYQKDALASLAIGSSKMKMITEHPDASYHLEGEDAESALIIDDAEAFWSLSKILIVKLD
;
A
#
# COMPACT_ATOMS: atom_id res chain seq x y z
N MET A 1 8.04 21.62 15.69
CA MET A 1 7.77 20.33 16.38
C MET A 1 6.68 19.53 15.66
N SER A 2 5.68 20.15 15.02
CA SER A 2 4.66 19.42 14.24
C SER A 2 5.23 18.78 12.97
N ASP A 3 6.08 19.51 12.24
CA ASP A 3 6.57 19.12 10.92
C ASP A 3 7.35 17.80 10.89
N LEU A 4 8.07 17.49 11.97
CA LEU A 4 8.84 16.25 12.07
C LEU A 4 7.92 15.04 12.30
N LYS A 5 6.87 15.19 13.10
CA LYS A 5 5.87 14.15 13.33
C LYS A 5 5.11 13.85 12.04
N ASP A 6 4.74 14.90 11.30
CA ASP A 6 4.00 14.80 10.04
C ASP A 6 4.82 14.18 8.91
N GLN A 7 6.15 14.25 8.98
CA GLN A 7 7.06 13.52 8.08
C GLN A 7 7.21 12.05 8.48
N LEU A 8 7.31 11.76 9.78
CA LEU A 8 7.45 10.40 10.29
C LEU A 8 6.18 9.55 10.12
N ASN A 9 5.01 10.20 10.09
CA ASN A 9 3.71 9.55 9.90
C ASN A 9 3.30 9.41 8.43
N ARG A 10 4.17 9.70 7.46
CA ARG A 10 3.83 9.48 6.04
C ARG A 10 3.88 8.00 5.69
N VAL A 11 2.86 7.57 4.96
CA VAL A 11 2.76 6.25 4.36
C VAL A 11 2.49 6.40 2.87
N TYR A 12 2.88 5.40 2.11
CA TYR A 12 2.89 5.42 0.65
C TYR A 12 2.06 4.27 0.11
N VAL A 13 1.13 4.56 -0.78
CA VAL A 13 0.18 3.56 -1.30
C VAL A 13 0.25 3.54 -2.82
N ALA A 14 0.24 2.34 -3.39
CA ALA A 14 0.07 2.14 -4.82
C ALA A 14 -0.92 0.99 -5.06
N ILE A 15 -1.99 1.29 -5.79
CA ILE A 15 -3.04 0.33 -6.17
C ILE A 15 -3.16 0.37 -7.69
N GLY A 16 -3.19 -0.80 -8.32
CA GLY A 16 -3.38 -0.89 -9.76
C GLY A 16 -3.20 -2.30 -10.29
N ASP A 17 -3.47 -2.47 -11.59
CA ASP A 17 -3.11 -3.71 -12.28
C ASP A 17 -1.58 -3.84 -12.42
N LYS A 18 -1.12 -5.03 -12.81
CA LYS A 18 0.30 -5.32 -12.97
C LYS A 18 1.00 -4.34 -13.93
N ASN A 19 0.37 -3.98 -15.06
CA ASN A 19 0.98 -3.12 -16.06
C ASN A 19 1.06 -1.68 -15.55
N ASN A 20 0.01 -1.17 -14.93
CA ASN A 20 0.00 0.17 -14.32
C ASN A 20 1.11 0.32 -13.28
N LEU A 21 1.26 -0.67 -12.40
CA LEU A 21 2.28 -0.64 -11.36
C LEU A 21 3.70 -0.79 -11.94
N ILE A 22 3.87 -1.49 -13.06
CA ILE A 22 5.15 -1.56 -13.78
C ILE A 22 5.48 -0.23 -14.48
N ASP A 23 4.49 0.37 -15.14
CA ASP A 23 4.67 1.63 -15.88
C ASP A 23 4.97 2.80 -14.93
N ARG A 24 4.39 2.79 -13.73
CA ARG A 24 4.73 3.69 -12.62
C ARG A 24 6.09 3.40 -11.98
N GLY A 25 6.81 2.35 -12.41
CA GLY A 25 8.07 1.93 -11.78
C GLY A 25 7.91 1.42 -10.34
N VAL A 26 6.68 1.21 -9.87
CA VAL A 26 6.37 0.65 -8.55
C VAL A 26 6.68 -0.84 -8.52
N MET A 27 6.58 -1.57 -9.65
CA MET A 27 6.95 -2.97 -9.78
C MET A 27 7.88 -3.22 -10.98
N GLU A 28 8.75 -4.22 -10.89
CA GLU A 28 9.57 -4.64 -12.05
C GLU A 28 8.87 -5.68 -12.94
N LYS A 29 9.18 -5.67 -14.25
CA LYS A 29 8.68 -6.64 -15.24
C LYS A 29 9.01 -8.11 -14.89
N GLY A 30 10.03 -8.35 -14.06
CA GLY A 30 10.59 -9.67 -13.71
C GLY A 30 9.86 -10.43 -12.59
N GLY A 31 8.92 -9.81 -11.89
CA GLY A 31 8.13 -10.48 -10.86
C GLY A 31 8.69 -10.30 -9.45
N LEU A 32 7.82 -9.77 -8.60
CA LEU A 32 7.90 -9.69 -7.15
C LEU A 32 9.19 -9.03 -6.65
N LEU A 33 9.05 -7.74 -6.30
CA LEU A 33 9.95 -7.07 -5.39
C LEU A 33 10.16 -7.99 -4.21
N ARG A 34 11.36 -8.58 -4.11
CA ARG A 34 11.75 -9.23 -2.87
C ARG A 34 11.73 -8.12 -1.83
N SER A 35 11.14 -8.38 -0.66
CA SER A 35 11.04 -7.44 0.47
C SER A 35 12.39 -6.87 0.96
N LYS A 36 13.50 -7.24 0.31
CA LYS A 36 14.86 -6.75 0.52
C LYS A 36 15.25 -5.57 -0.38
N ASP A 37 14.46 -5.29 -1.41
CA ASP A 37 14.71 -4.28 -2.44
C ASP A 37 13.44 -3.44 -2.67
N ILE A 38 12.83 -2.86 -1.62
CA ILE A 38 12.29 -1.51 -1.82
C ILE A 38 13.53 -0.73 -2.21
N ASN A 39 13.65 -0.43 -3.51
CA ASN A 39 14.77 0.33 -4.02
C ASN A 39 14.91 1.54 -3.08
N GLU A 40 16.06 1.74 -2.45
CA GLU A 40 16.27 2.93 -1.62
C GLU A 40 16.09 4.21 -2.47
N ASN A 41 16.12 4.06 -3.81
CA ASN A 41 15.73 5.02 -4.85
C ASN A 41 14.36 4.75 -5.49
N THR A 42 13.45 4.01 -4.86
CA THR A 42 12.06 3.94 -5.32
C THR A 42 11.55 5.37 -5.32
N ASP A 43 11.17 5.89 -6.48
CA ASP A 43 10.69 7.25 -6.56
C ASP A 43 9.32 7.31 -5.88
N TYR A 44 9.31 7.79 -4.63
CA TYR A 44 8.10 7.98 -3.84
C TYR A 44 7.14 8.99 -4.49
N SER A 45 7.53 9.66 -5.59
CA SER A 45 6.62 10.46 -6.44
C SER A 45 5.54 9.61 -7.09
N GLU A 46 5.81 8.32 -7.34
CA GLU A 46 4.90 7.42 -8.04
C GLU A 46 3.89 6.77 -7.10
N PHE A 47 3.93 7.10 -5.80
CA PHE A 47 3.02 6.61 -4.77
C PHE A 47 2.09 7.72 -4.31
N ASP A 48 0.86 7.33 -4.01
CA ASP A 48 -0.09 8.20 -3.34
C ASP A 48 0.33 8.33 -1.85
N GLN A 49 0.52 9.57 -1.41
CA GLN A 49 1.01 9.87 -0.06
C GLN A 49 -0.17 10.12 0.89
N TYR A 50 -0.16 9.41 2.02
CA TYR A 50 -1.17 9.57 3.06
C TYR A 50 -0.52 9.79 4.42
N GLN A 51 -1.30 10.34 5.34
CA GLN A 51 -0.96 10.33 6.76
C GLN A 51 -1.44 9.02 7.38
N LYS A 52 -0.56 8.32 8.10
CA LYS A 52 -0.81 7.03 8.76
C LYS A 52 -2.14 7.00 9.49
N ASP A 53 -2.40 8.03 10.28
CA ASP A 53 -3.56 8.13 11.17
C ASP A 53 -4.84 8.58 10.44
N ALA A 54 -4.73 9.08 9.21
CA ALA A 54 -5.86 9.52 8.39
C ALA A 54 -6.34 8.44 7.41
N LEU A 55 -5.54 7.39 7.19
CA LEU A 55 -5.84 6.33 6.23
C LEU A 55 -6.47 5.13 6.95
N ALA A 56 -7.79 5.16 7.08
CA ALA A 56 -8.56 4.08 7.70
C ALA A 56 -9.10 3.06 6.68
N SER A 57 -9.27 3.47 5.42
CA SER A 57 -9.82 2.61 4.37
C SER A 57 -9.32 2.99 2.99
N LEU A 58 -9.18 2.00 2.11
CA LEU A 58 -8.82 2.18 0.70
C LEU A 58 -9.82 1.44 -0.19
N ALA A 59 -10.45 2.16 -1.12
CA ALA A 59 -11.26 1.53 -2.15
C ALA A 59 -10.36 0.73 -3.10
N ILE A 60 -10.64 -0.57 -3.24
CA ILE A 60 -9.88 -1.51 -4.06
C ILE A 60 -10.61 -1.75 -5.39
N GLY A 61 -11.94 -1.83 -5.36
CA GLY A 61 -12.77 -2.01 -6.56
C GLY A 61 -12.56 -3.33 -7.29
N SER A 62 -11.99 -4.33 -6.60
CA SER A 62 -11.89 -5.71 -7.07
C SER A 62 -11.77 -6.69 -5.90
N SER A 63 -12.53 -7.77 -5.94
CA SER A 63 -12.40 -8.91 -5.01
C SER A 63 -11.09 -9.68 -5.21
N LYS A 64 -10.46 -9.53 -6.38
CA LYS A 64 -9.24 -10.24 -6.78
C LYS A 64 -8.01 -9.38 -6.56
N MET A 65 -7.86 -8.90 -5.33
CA MET A 65 -6.71 -8.11 -4.93
C MET A 65 -5.61 -9.00 -4.35
N LYS A 66 -4.37 -8.66 -4.62
CA LYS A 66 -3.20 -9.29 -4.02
C LYS A 66 -2.32 -8.22 -3.40
N MET A 67 -2.16 -8.31 -2.08
CA MET A 67 -1.17 -7.50 -1.37
C MET A 67 0.23 -8.00 -1.71
N ILE A 68 1.08 -7.10 -2.22
CA ILE A 68 2.45 -7.40 -2.62
C ILE A 68 3.43 -7.13 -1.47
N THR A 69 3.13 -6.12 -0.66
CA THR A 69 3.85 -5.81 0.58
C THR A 69 3.31 -6.63 1.75
N GLU A 70 4.15 -6.94 2.73
CA GLU A 70 3.74 -7.70 3.91
C GLU A 70 3.18 -6.75 4.98
N HIS A 71 1.96 -7.05 5.45
CA HIS A 71 1.30 -6.36 6.56
C HIS A 71 0.62 -7.41 7.45
N PRO A 72 0.56 -7.22 8.78
CA PRO A 72 -0.05 -8.21 9.68
C PRO A 72 -1.54 -8.44 9.35
N ASP A 73 -1.94 -9.69 9.10
CA ASP A 73 -3.33 -10.03 8.72
C ASP A 73 -4.38 -9.66 9.77
N ALA A 74 -3.99 -9.55 11.04
CA ALA A 74 -4.88 -9.13 12.11
C ALA A 74 -5.11 -7.60 12.18
N SER A 75 -4.41 -6.82 11.34
CA SER A 75 -4.47 -5.35 11.36
C SER A 75 -5.38 -4.76 10.28
N TYR A 76 -5.93 -5.60 9.39
CA TYR A 76 -6.80 -5.18 8.31
C TYR A 76 -7.77 -6.29 7.90
N HIS A 77 -8.83 -5.91 7.21
CA HIS A 77 -9.72 -6.85 6.53
C HIS A 77 -10.25 -6.24 5.23
N LEU A 78 -10.84 -7.09 4.39
CA LEU A 78 -11.57 -6.65 3.20
C LEU A 78 -13.07 -6.60 3.52
N GLU A 79 -13.71 -5.49 3.19
CA GLU A 79 -15.16 -5.35 3.17
C GLU A 79 -15.66 -5.16 1.74
N GLY A 80 -16.93 -5.49 1.51
CA GLY A 80 -17.58 -5.35 0.21
C GLY A 80 -17.21 -6.44 -0.79
N GLU A 81 -17.83 -6.36 -1.96
CA GLU A 81 -17.65 -7.30 -3.06
C GLU A 81 -17.43 -6.55 -4.38
N ASP A 82 -16.55 -7.09 -5.22
CA ASP A 82 -16.21 -6.61 -6.56
C ASP A 82 -15.93 -5.11 -6.60
N ALA A 83 -16.78 -4.32 -7.27
CA ALA A 83 -16.58 -2.88 -7.46
C ALA A 83 -16.71 -2.07 -6.15
N GLU A 84 -17.37 -2.64 -5.14
CA GLU A 84 -17.55 -2.01 -3.82
C GLU A 84 -16.51 -2.49 -2.80
N SER A 85 -15.54 -3.32 -3.23
CA SER A 85 -14.54 -3.84 -2.30
C SER A 85 -13.60 -2.75 -1.78
N ALA A 86 -13.35 -2.79 -0.48
CA ALA A 86 -12.48 -1.88 0.23
C ALA A 86 -11.59 -2.63 1.23
N LEU A 87 -10.36 -2.16 1.36
CA LEU A 87 -9.43 -2.56 2.41
C LEU A 87 -9.66 -1.66 3.61
N ILE A 88 -10.04 -2.24 4.73
CA ILE A 88 -10.25 -1.55 6.00
C ILE A 88 -9.05 -1.82 6.91
N ILE A 89 -8.45 -0.77 7.44
CA ILE A 89 -7.31 -0.84 8.36
C ILE A 89 -7.86 -0.69 9.77
N ASP A 90 -7.91 -1.79 10.52
CA ASP A 90 -8.44 -1.84 11.89
C ASP A 90 -7.46 -1.25 12.90
N ASP A 91 -6.16 -1.51 12.68
CA ASP A 91 -5.08 -1.02 13.52
C ASP A 91 -3.97 -0.47 12.62
N ALA A 92 -3.96 0.85 12.45
CA ALA A 92 -2.95 1.53 11.65
C ALA A 92 -1.53 1.33 12.19
N GLU A 93 -1.33 1.22 13.51
CA GLU A 93 0.02 1.01 14.04
C GLU A 93 0.54 -0.37 13.72
N ALA A 94 -0.31 -1.40 13.89
CA ALA A 94 0.04 -2.77 13.52
C ALA A 94 0.23 -2.90 12.00
N PHE A 95 -0.66 -2.31 11.20
CA PHE A 95 -0.63 -2.40 9.75
C PHE A 95 0.66 -1.84 9.15
N TRP A 96 1.09 -0.66 9.63
CA TRP A 96 2.30 0.02 9.13
C TRP A 96 3.58 -0.38 9.90
N SER A 97 3.54 -1.42 10.75
CA SER A 97 4.67 -1.84 11.58
C SER A 97 5.79 -2.52 10.81
N LEU A 98 5.44 -3.26 9.75
CA LEU A 98 6.40 -4.01 8.92
C LEU A 98 6.92 -3.18 7.74
N SER A 99 6.07 -2.32 7.18
CA SER A 99 6.37 -1.48 6.03
C SER A 99 5.52 -0.20 6.08
N LYS A 100 6.08 0.94 5.66
CA LYS A 100 5.33 2.19 5.40
C LYS A 100 4.80 2.30 3.97
N ILE A 101 5.08 1.29 3.15
CA ILE A 101 4.67 1.18 1.76
C ILE A 101 3.64 0.07 1.65
N LEU A 102 2.51 0.38 1.02
CA LEU A 102 1.46 -0.57 0.66
C LEU A 102 1.38 -0.66 -0.86
N ILE A 103 1.59 -1.86 -1.41
CA ILE A 103 1.37 -2.14 -2.83
C ILE A 103 0.29 -3.21 -2.94
N VAL A 104 -0.81 -2.85 -3.62
CA VAL A 104 -1.92 -3.75 -3.92
C VAL A 104 -2.03 -3.93 -5.42
N LYS A 105 -1.86 -5.17 -5.87
CA LYS A 105 -2.05 -5.54 -7.28
C LYS A 105 -3.48 -6.03 -7.46
N LEU A 106 -4.21 -5.44 -8.41
CA LEU A 106 -5.50 -5.93 -8.87
C LEU A 106 -5.28 -6.94 -10.01
N ASP A 107 -6.00 -8.05 -10.00
CA ASP A 107 -6.08 -9.02 -11.11
C ASP A 107 -7.33 -8.82 -11.98
#